data_AF-A0A4Y7J922-F1
#
_entry.id   AF-A0A4Y7J922-F1
#
_cell.length_a   1.000
_cell.length_b   1.000
_cell.length_c   1.000
_cell.angle_alpha   90.00
_cell.angle_beta   90.00
_cell.angle_gamma   90.00
#
_symmetry.space_group_name_H-M   'P 1'
#
loop_
_entity.id
_entity.type
_entity.pdbx_description
1 polymer ?
#
loop_
_entity_poly.entity_id
_entity_poly.type
_entity_poly.pdbx_seq_one_letter_code
_entity_poly.pdbx_strand_id
1 'polypeptide(L)'
;MGTSYSTIDNMCQIAESLGYSDHAVSTFISLISIWSYFGRVCAGFISESLLTKWKIPRSLVMTFFILFSCVGFLLIAFPFPGALYIASVIIGFCFGAQSIFNPTIISELFGLKHYPTLSNCGVLAIPLATYVFNVRVAGVIYDNEALKQIKIIKGLGRDSAKELKCIGKQCYRLSFIIRAGAAITGTLTSLILVTRTRKFYQGDLYNKYRKEVIANTDETTIVLSTDDNTNTKPDR
;
A
#
# COMPACT_ATOMS: atom_id res chain seq x y z
N MET A 1 -4.40 2.33 -1.53
CA MET A 1 -5.30 1.18 -1.37
C MET A 1 -6.13 0.86 -2.60
N GLY A 2 -7.22 1.59 -2.90
CA GLY A 2 -8.09 1.25 -4.05
C GLY A 2 -7.34 1.15 -5.38
N THR A 3 -6.45 2.10 -5.68
CA THR A 3 -5.60 2.08 -6.89
C THR A 3 -4.71 0.83 -7.01
N SER A 4 -4.13 0.38 -5.90
CA SER A 4 -3.32 -0.84 -5.83
C SER A 4 -4.19 -2.09 -6.00
N TYR A 5 -5.34 -2.15 -5.32
CA TYR A 5 -6.29 -3.26 -5.44
C TYR A 5 -6.75 -3.44 -6.89
N SER A 6 -7.16 -2.34 -7.52
CA SER A 6 -7.51 -2.32 -8.95
C SER A 6 -6.38 -2.70 -9.89
N THR A 7 -5.13 -2.54 -9.47
CA THR A 7 -3.98 -3.01 -10.26
C THR A 7 -3.81 -4.51 -10.13
N ILE A 8 -3.98 -5.05 -8.93
CA ILE A 8 -3.93 -6.49 -8.68
C ILE A 8 -5.07 -7.20 -9.43
N ASP A 9 -6.30 -6.69 -9.36
CA ASP A 9 -7.47 -7.25 -10.04
C ASP A 9 -7.30 -7.32 -11.57
N ASN A 10 -6.58 -6.36 -12.15
CA ASN A 10 -6.37 -6.28 -13.59
C ASN A 10 -5.02 -6.86 -14.04
N MET A 11 -4.22 -7.44 -13.14
CA MET A 11 -2.82 -7.78 -13.45
C MET A 11 -2.70 -8.76 -14.63
N CYS A 12 -3.58 -9.77 -14.71
CA CYS A 12 -3.61 -10.70 -15.84
C CYS A 12 -3.83 -9.97 -17.17
N GLN A 13 -4.89 -9.16 -17.26
CA GLN A 13 -5.22 -8.42 -18.48
C GLN A 13 -4.13 -7.40 -18.86
N ILE A 14 -3.50 -6.75 -17.87
CA ILE A 14 -2.38 -5.83 -18.12
C ILE A 14 -1.22 -6.60 -18.74
N ALA A 15 -0.81 -7.72 -18.15
CA ALA A 15 0.31 -8.52 -18.63
C ALA A 15 0.02 -9.13 -20.01
N GLU A 16 -1.17 -9.67 -20.23
CA GLU A 16 -1.60 -10.19 -21.54
C GLU A 16 -1.62 -9.09 -22.61
N SER A 17 -2.12 -7.88 -22.29
CA SER A 17 -2.13 -6.76 -23.24
C SER A 17 -0.73 -6.36 -23.68
N LEU A 18 0.28 -6.59 -22.85
CA LEU A 18 1.69 -6.32 -23.17
C LEU A 18 2.39 -7.49 -23.86
N GLY A 19 1.70 -8.60 -24.10
CA GLY A 19 2.23 -9.77 -24.80
C GLY A 19 3.06 -10.73 -23.92
N TYR A 20 2.89 -10.68 -22.59
CA TYR A 20 3.51 -11.66 -21.70
C TYR A 20 2.81 -13.03 -21.81
N SER A 21 3.58 -14.11 -21.62
CA SER A 21 3.05 -15.48 -21.57
C SER A 21 2.32 -15.76 -20.25
N ASP A 22 1.45 -16.76 -20.24
CA ASP A 22 0.69 -17.16 -19.03
C ASP A 22 1.61 -17.49 -17.84
N HIS A 23 2.77 -18.10 -18.11
CA HIS A 23 3.77 -18.37 -17.08
C HIS A 23 4.31 -17.07 -16.43
N ALA A 24 4.56 -16.03 -17.24
CA ALA A 24 4.96 -14.72 -16.72
C ALA A 24 3.81 -14.04 -15.95
N VAL A 25 2.56 -14.18 -16.41
CA VAL A 25 1.36 -13.69 -15.70
C VAL A 25 1.29 -14.29 -14.30
N SER A 26 1.39 -15.62 -14.16
CA SER A 26 1.40 -16.29 -12.86
C SER A 26 2.56 -15.79 -11.98
N THR A 27 3.74 -15.57 -12.57
CA THR A 27 4.90 -15.02 -11.85
C THR A 27 4.61 -13.63 -11.27
N PHE A 28 3.94 -12.74 -12.00
CA PHE A 28 3.56 -11.42 -11.49
C PHE A 28 2.61 -11.50 -10.30
N ILE A 29 1.60 -12.37 -10.37
CA ILE A 29 0.64 -12.58 -9.28
C ILE A 29 1.36 -13.11 -8.04
N SER A 30 2.27 -14.09 -8.21
CA SER A 30 3.10 -14.62 -7.12
C SER A 30 3.99 -13.54 -6.52
N LEU A 31 4.64 -12.70 -7.35
CA LEU A 31 5.48 -11.60 -6.86
C LEU A 31 4.68 -10.59 -6.04
N ILE A 32 3.48 -10.19 -6.49
CA ILE A 32 2.61 -9.30 -5.73
C ILE A 32 2.29 -9.91 -4.36
N SER A 33 1.97 -11.21 -4.31
CA SER A 33 1.64 -11.90 -3.05
C SER A 33 2.83 -11.95 -2.09
N ILE A 34 4.01 -12.38 -2.58
CA ILE A 34 5.25 -12.45 -1.79
C ILE A 34 5.61 -11.08 -1.23
N TRP A 35 5.63 -10.05 -2.09
CA TRP A 35 6.01 -8.71 -1.66
C TRP A 35 4.95 -8.04 -0.79
N SER A 36 3.67 -8.38 -0.96
CA SER A 36 2.62 -7.97 -0.02
C SER A 36 2.84 -8.55 1.38
N TYR A 37 3.24 -9.83 1.47
CA TYR A 37 3.63 -10.42 2.75
C TYR A 37 4.80 -9.67 3.39
N PHE A 38 5.90 -9.45 2.65
CA PHE A 38 7.03 -8.68 3.16
C PHE A 38 6.64 -7.25 3.54
N GLY A 39 5.76 -6.60 2.78
CA GLY A 39 5.25 -5.28 3.11
C GLY A 39 4.51 -5.24 4.46
N ARG A 40 3.70 -6.26 4.75
CA ARG A 40 3.01 -6.40 6.04
C ARG A 40 3.99 -6.62 7.19
N VAL A 41 4.96 -7.51 6.99
CA VAL A 41 6.00 -7.82 7.98
C VAL A 41 6.84 -6.59 8.29
N CYS A 42 7.36 -5.92 7.25
CA CYS A 42 8.11 -4.68 7.39
C CYS A 42 7.28 -3.60 8.08
N ALA A 43 6.03 -3.40 7.69
CA ALA A 43 5.17 -2.40 8.35
C ALA A 43 4.96 -2.71 9.83
N GLY A 44 4.81 -3.98 10.22
CA GLY A 44 4.71 -4.39 11.62
C GLY A 44 5.97 -4.03 12.43
N PHE A 45 7.15 -4.42 11.95
CA PHE A 45 8.41 -4.15 12.66
C PHE A 45 8.84 -2.68 12.63
N ILE A 46 8.69 -2.01 11.47
CA ILE A 46 9.00 -0.58 11.30
C ILE A 46 8.09 0.27 12.21
N SER A 47 6.83 -0.13 12.37
CA SER A 47 5.85 0.57 13.21
C SER A 47 6.30 0.70 14.67
N GLU A 48 7.00 -0.29 15.23
CA GLU A 48 7.56 -0.24 16.59
C GLU A 48 8.94 0.41 16.63
N SER A 49 9.85 0.01 15.74
CA SER A 49 11.23 0.50 15.74
C SER A 49 11.37 1.98 15.37
N LEU A 50 10.53 2.47 14.46
CA LEU A 50 10.63 3.85 13.96
C LEU A 50 9.99 4.87 14.92
N LEU A 51 8.96 4.47 15.67
CA LEU A 51 8.37 5.29 16.72
C LEU A 51 9.32 5.43 17.92
N THR A 52 9.88 4.31 18.39
CA THR A 52 10.73 4.26 19.60
C THR A 52 12.10 4.90 19.38
N LYS A 53 12.74 4.66 18.23
CA LYS A 53 14.13 5.07 17.99
C LYS A 53 14.28 6.36 17.16
N TRP A 54 13.35 6.64 16.23
CA TRP A 54 13.50 7.76 15.27
C TRP A 54 12.44 8.87 15.41
N LYS A 55 11.43 8.70 16.29
CA LYS A 55 10.35 9.67 16.54
C LYS A 55 9.60 10.12 15.27
N ILE A 56 9.55 9.27 14.24
CA ILE A 56 8.87 9.58 12.98
C ILE A 56 7.39 9.20 13.12
N PRO A 57 6.44 10.12 12.84
CA PRO A 57 5.01 9.79 12.90
C PRO A 57 4.65 8.73 11.85
N ARG A 58 3.87 7.72 12.25
CA ARG A 58 3.45 6.61 11.35
C ARG A 58 2.73 7.11 10.09
N SER A 59 2.02 8.23 10.18
CA SER A 59 1.39 8.92 9.05
C SER A 59 2.38 9.40 7.97
N LEU A 60 3.60 9.78 8.35
CA LEU A 60 4.65 10.16 7.40
C LEU A 60 5.21 8.94 6.67
N VAL A 61 5.38 7.82 7.38
CA VAL A 61 5.76 6.54 6.77
C VAL A 61 4.70 6.08 5.75
N MET A 62 3.43 6.21 6.11
CA MET A 62 2.33 5.92 5.20
C MET A 62 2.36 6.82 3.96
N THR A 63 2.62 8.12 4.13
CA THR A 63 2.79 9.06 3.01
C THR A 63 3.88 8.60 2.05
N PHE A 64 5.03 8.15 2.58
CA PHE A 64 6.12 7.60 1.78
C PHE A 64 5.66 6.39 0.96
N PHE A 65 4.94 5.43 1.56
CA PHE A 65 4.44 4.27 0.83
C PHE A 65 3.40 4.61 -0.25
N ILE A 66 2.55 5.60 -0.02
CA ILE A 66 1.62 6.11 -1.05
C ILE A 66 2.42 6.71 -2.20
N LEU A 67 3.39 7.58 -1.92
CA LEU A 67 4.22 8.20 -2.94
C LEU A 67 5.06 7.17 -3.71
N PHE A 68 5.64 6.20 -3.00
CA PHE A 68 6.43 5.14 -3.62
C PHE A 68 5.58 4.24 -4.54
N SER A 69 4.30 4.02 -4.20
CA SER A 69 3.39 3.29 -5.09
C SER A 69 3.14 3.99 -6.43
N CYS A 70 3.29 5.32 -6.51
CA CYS A 70 3.24 6.06 -7.76
C CYS A 70 4.31 5.58 -8.76
N VAL A 71 5.50 5.21 -8.28
CA VAL A 71 6.57 4.67 -9.13
C VAL A 71 6.08 3.39 -9.80
N GLY A 72 5.46 2.48 -9.05
CA GLY A 72 4.87 1.26 -9.60
C GLY A 72 3.79 1.55 -10.65
N PHE A 73 2.93 2.53 -10.42
CA PHE A 73 1.91 2.91 -11.41
C PHE A 73 2.50 3.51 -12.67
N LEU A 74 3.53 4.36 -12.55
CA LEU A 74 4.20 4.97 -13.69
C LEU A 74 5.00 3.94 -14.50
N LEU A 75 5.61 2.93 -13.85
CA LEU A 75 6.27 1.82 -14.54
C LEU A 75 5.30 1.03 -15.43
N ILE A 76 4.05 0.85 -15.00
CA ILE A 76 3.02 0.19 -15.82
C ILE A 76 2.50 1.13 -16.93
N ALA A 77 2.40 2.44 -16.67
CA ALA A 77 2.00 3.41 -17.69
C ALA A 77 3.05 3.55 -18.82
N PHE A 78 4.33 3.45 -18.49
CA PHE A 78 5.46 3.61 -19.41
C PHE A 78 6.37 2.38 -19.36
N PRO A 79 5.90 1.22 -19.86
CA PRO A 79 6.61 -0.04 -19.69
C PRO A 79 7.85 -0.12 -20.60
N PHE A 80 8.95 -0.56 -20.01
CA PHE A 80 10.17 -1.04 -20.68
C PHE A 80 10.35 -2.56 -20.38
N PRO A 81 11.26 -3.28 -21.06
CA PRO A 81 11.49 -4.70 -20.79
C PRO A 81 11.78 -4.96 -19.30
N GLY A 82 10.95 -5.75 -18.63
CA GLY A 82 11.08 -6.03 -17.20
C GLY A 82 10.33 -5.07 -16.27
N ALA A 83 9.74 -3.99 -16.77
CA ALA A 83 9.05 -3.00 -15.93
C ALA A 83 7.89 -3.60 -15.10
N LEU A 84 7.17 -4.59 -15.63
CA LEU A 84 6.09 -5.26 -14.92
C LEU A 84 6.57 -6.11 -13.73
N TYR A 85 7.77 -6.69 -13.80
CA TYR A 85 8.37 -7.39 -12.66
C TYR A 85 8.60 -6.40 -11.53
N ILE A 86 9.26 -5.28 -11.82
CA ILE A 86 9.58 -4.23 -10.85
C ILE A 86 8.29 -3.62 -10.28
N ALA A 87 7.30 -3.33 -11.14
CA ALA A 87 6.03 -2.77 -10.73
C ALA A 87 5.26 -3.72 -9.80
N SER A 88 5.25 -5.03 -10.09
CA SER A 88 4.61 -6.06 -9.26
C SER A 88 5.21 -6.10 -7.85
N VAL A 89 6.54 -6.02 -7.75
CA VAL A 89 7.28 -5.95 -6.48
C VAL A 89 6.90 -4.70 -5.69
N ILE A 90 7.00 -3.53 -6.32
CA ILE A 90 6.74 -2.23 -5.66
C ILE A 90 5.28 -2.15 -5.19
N ILE A 91 4.33 -2.48 -6.08
CA ILE A 91 2.90 -2.38 -5.78
C ILE A 91 2.51 -3.39 -4.70
N GLY A 92 3.01 -4.62 -4.79
CA GLY A 92 2.81 -5.64 -3.75
C GLY A 92 3.29 -5.16 -2.39
N PHE A 93 4.55 -4.70 -2.31
CA PHE A 93 5.15 -4.21 -1.06
C PHE A 93 4.39 -3.02 -0.46
N CYS A 94 4.10 -1.99 -1.26
CA CYS A 94 3.33 -0.84 -0.81
C CYS A 94 1.92 -1.22 -0.35
N PHE A 95 1.24 -2.11 -1.07
CA PHE A 95 -0.09 -2.58 -0.72
C PHE A 95 -0.09 -3.32 0.62
N GLY A 96 0.86 -4.24 0.80
CA GLY A 96 1.07 -4.95 2.06
C GLY A 96 1.31 -4.00 3.22
N ALA A 97 2.23 -3.05 3.07
CA ALA A 97 2.53 -2.08 4.12
C ALA A 97 1.33 -1.21 4.47
N GLN A 98 0.61 -0.68 3.47
CA GLN A 98 -0.59 0.12 3.69
C GLN A 98 -1.67 -0.66 4.47
N SER A 99 -1.72 -2.00 4.35
CA SER A 99 -2.77 -2.81 4.99
C SER A 99 -2.62 -2.88 6.51
N ILE A 100 -1.39 -2.70 7.00
CA ILE A 100 -1.08 -2.61 8.43
C ILE A 100 -1.16 -1.17 8.92
N PHE A 101 -0.64 -0.21 8.16
CA PHE A 101 -0.59 1.19 8.61
C PHE A 101 -1.98 1.84 8.72
N ASN A 102 -2.92 1.57 7.80
CA ASN A 102 -4.26 2.18 7.83
C ASN A 102 -5.01 1.94 9.16
N PRO A 103 -5.30 0.68 9.56
CA PRO A 103 -6.00 0.43 10.83
C PRO A 103 -5.19 0.92 12.03
N THR A 104 -3.86 0.81 11.97
CA THR A 104 -2.97 1.28 13.04
C THR A 104 -3.04 2.79 13.27
N ILE A 105 -3.07 3.59 12.20
CA ILE A 105 -3.18 5.05 12.29
C ILE A 105 -4.59 5.45 12.75
N ILE A 106 -5.64 4.73 12.33
CA ILE A 106 -7.02 5.00 12.77
C ILE A 106 -7.15 4.81 14.29
N SER A 107 -6.64 3.70 14.83
CA SER A 107 -6.69 3.46 16.28
C SER A 107 -5.82 4.43 17.08
N GLU A 108 -4.69 4.87 16.53
CA GLU A 108 -3.80 5.86 17.15
C GLU A 108 -4.41 7.26 17.18
N LEU A 109 -5.04 7.71 16.09
CA LEU A 109 -5.58 9.07 15.99
C LEU A 109 -6.96 9.24 16.64
N PHE A 110 -7.83 8.24 16.52
CA PHE A 110 -9.23 8.35 16.97
C PHE A 110 -9.53 7.54 18.23
N GLY A 111 -8.56 6.75 18.70
CA GLY A 111 -8.73 5.85 19.83
C GLY A 111 -9.63 4.65 19.52
N LEU A 112 -9.81 3.79 20.51
CA LEU A 112 -10.53 2.52 20.34
C LEU A 112 -12.06 2.65 20.43
N LYS A 113 -12.58 3.76 20.99
CA LYS A 113 -14.03 3.94 21.26
C LYS A 113 -14.90 3.82 20.00
N HIS A 114 -14.45 4.37 18.88
CA HIS A 114 -15.16 4.32 17.59
C HIS A 114 -14.34 3.62 16.49
N TYR A 115 -13.30 2.87 16.88
CA TYR A 115 -12.42 2.18 15.94
C TYR A 115 -13.13 1.22 14.98
N PRO A 116 -14.08 0.37 15.43
CA PRO A 116 -14.78 -0.55 14.52
C PRO A 116 -15.54 0.20 13.42
N THR A 117 -16.22 1.29 13.77
CA THR A 117 -16.98 2.11 12.81
C THR A 117 -16.05 2.76 11.79
N LEU A 118 -15.00 3.43 12.25
CA LEU A 118 -14.05 4.13 11.37
C LEU A 118 -13.30 3.16 10.45
N SER A 119 -12.89 2.01 10.97
CA SER A 119 -12.21 0.97 10.19
C SER A 119 -13.14 0.39 9.12
N ASN A 120 -14.41 0.13 9.46
CA ASN A 120 -15.40 -0.35 8.50
C ASN A 120 -15.69 0.68 7.40
N CYS A 121 -15.77 1.98 7.73
CA CYS A 121 -15.86 3.03 6.71
C CYS A 121 -14.66 2.99 5.74
N GLY A 122 -13.45 2.79 6.27
CA GLY A 122 -12.24 2.63 5.45
C GLY A 122 -12.30 1.40 4.53
N VAL A 123 -12.78 0.26 5.03
CA VAL A 123 -12.96 -0.95 4.24
C VAL A 123 -14.03 -0.77 3.16
N LEU A 124 -15.15 -0.10 3.47
CA LEU A 124 -16.21 0.21 2.49
C LEU A 124 -15.76 1.16 1.37
N ALA A 125 -14.78 2.03 1.64
CA ALA A 125 -14.22 2.90 0.61
C ALA A 125 -13.42 2.12 -0.45
N ILE A 126 -12.89 0.93 -0.11
CA ILE A 126 -12.10 0.09 -1.03
C ILE A 126 -12.93 -0.40 -2.21
N PRO A 127 -14.06 -1.13 -2.04
CA PRO A 127 -14.85 -1.61 -3.18
C PRO A 127 -15.41 -0.46 -4.02
N LEU A 128 -15.75 0.69 -3.43
CA LEU A 128 -16.15 1.88 -4.19
C LEU A 128 -15.01 2.39 -5.08
N ALA A 129 -13.81 2.55 -4.52
CA ALA A 129 -12.62 2.94 -5.28
C ALA A 129 -12.29 1.92 -6.37
N THR A 130 -12.35 0.62 -6.05
CA THR A 130 -12.09 -0.47 -6.99
C THR A 130 -13.09 -0.48 -8.13
N TYR A 131 -14.39 -0.26 -7.86
CA TYR A 131 -15.40 -0.12 -8.91
C TYR A 131 -15.08 1.02 -9.87
N VAL A 132 -14.76 2.21 -9.33
CA VAL A 132 -14.40 3.37 -10.15
C VAL A 132 -13.17 3.06 -11.01
N PHE A 133 -12.09 2.53 -10.42
CA PHE A 133 -10.85 2.30 -11.15
C PHE A 133 -10.86 1.09 -12.09
N ASN A 134 -11.63 0.04 -11.79
CA ASN A 134 -11.77 -1.15 -12.64
C ASN A 134 -12.79 -0.91 -13.76
N VAL A 135 -14.01 -0.52 -13.41
CA VAL A 135 -15.11 -0.45 -14.37
C VAL A 135 -15.09 0.86 -15.14
N ARG A 136 -15.07 1.99 -14.42
CA ARG A 136 -15.26 3.31 -15.04
C ARG A 136 -13.99 3.85 -15.69
N VAL A 137 -12.82 3.52 -15.13
CA VAL A 137 -11.52 3.98 -15.65
C VAL A 137 -10.89 2.92 -16.54
N ALA A 138 -10.51 1.76 -16.00
CA ALA A 138 -9.79 0.75 -16.78
C ALA A 138 -10.66 0.17 -17.90
N GLY A 139 -11.86 -0.33 -17.59
CA GLY A 139 -12.76 -0.95 -18.57
C GLY A 139 -13.11 -0.02 -19.73
N VAL A 140 -13.58 1.20 -19.45
CA VAL A 140 -13.93 2.17 -20.51
C VAL A 140 -12.74 2.54 -21.39
N ILE A 141 -11.55 2.77 -20.81
CA ILE A 141 -10.35 3.11 -21.58
C ILE A 141 -9.91 1.92 -22.42
N TYR A 142 -9.85 0.72 -21.83
CA TYR A 142 -9.45 -0.51 -22.50
C TYR A 142 -10.38 -0.83 -23.68
N ASP A 143 -11.69 -0.77 -23.48
CA ASP A 143 -12.69 -1.04 -24.52
C ASP A 143 -12.60 -0.04 -25.67
N ASN A 144 -12.41 1.25 -25.35
CA ASN A 144 -12.25 2.29 -26.36
C ASN A 144 -11.03 2.05 -27.23
N GLU A 145 -9.90 1.66 -26.64
CA GLU A 145 -8.68 1.36 -27.39
C GLU A 145 -8.80 0.04 -28.16
N ALA A 146 -9.44 -0.99 -27.61
CA ALA A 146 -9.75 -2.23 -28.31
C ALA A 146 -10.59 -1.96 -29.57
N LEU A 147 -11.62 -1.12 -29.46
CA LEU A 147 -12.49 -0.74 -30.58
C LEU A 147 -11.72 0.05 -31.66
N LYS A 148 -10.80 0.94 -31.27
CA LYS A 148 -9.93 1.63 -32.22
C LYS A 148 -9.07 0.63 -33.01
N GLN A 149 -8.48 -0.37 -32.33
CA GLN A 149 -7.66 -1.39 -32.98
C GLN A 149 -8.47 -2.26 -33.95
N ILE A 150 -9.66 -2.71 -33.55
CA ILE A 150 -10.53 -3.53 -34.40
C ILE A 150 -10.92 -2.76 -35.67
N LYS A 151 -11.28 -1.47 -35.54
CA LYS A 151 -11.60 -0.62 -36.70
C LYS A 151 -10.42 -0.49 -37.66
N ILE A 152 -9.20 -0.32 -37.14
CA ILE A 152 -7.99 -0.15 -37.97
C ILE A 152 -7.57 -1.45 -38.64
N ILE A 153 -7.59 -2.58 -37.92
CA ILE A 153 -7.03 -3.86 -38.39
C ILE A 153 -8.03 -4.64 -39.25
N LYS A 154 -9.33 -4.61 -38.91
CA LYS A 154 -10.33 -5.46 -39.55
C LYS A 154 -11.33 -4.69 -40.39
N GLY A 155 -11.46 -3.37 -40.24
CA GLY A 155 -12.57 -2.62 -40.85
C GLY A 155 -13.96 -3.08 -40.38
N LEU A 156 -14.03 -3.93 -39.35
CA LEU A 156 -15.26 -4.52 -38.83
C LEU A 156 -15.79 -3.70 -37.63
N GLY A 157 -17.12 -3.67 -37.52
CA GLY A 157 -17.84 -3.04 -36.41
C GLY A 157 -17.84 -3.89 -35.12
N ARG A 158 -18.44 -3.33 -34.06
CA ARG A 158 -18.48 -3.90 -32.70
C ARG A 158 -19.04 -5.34 -32.63
N ASP A 159 -19.85 -5.74 -33.61
CA ASP A 159 -20.59 -7.01 -33.63
C ASP A 159 -19.79 -8.21 -34.16
N SER A 160 -18.55 -8.01 -34.62
CA SER A 160 -17.75 -9.08 -35.25
C SER A 160 -16.59 -9.61 -34.41
N ALA A 161 -16.38 -9.06 -33.21
CA ALA A 161 -15.32 -9.52 -32.30
C ALA A 161 -15.93 -10.39 -31.20
N LYS A 162 -15.69 -11.69 -31.27
CA LYS A 162 -16.11 -12.67 -30.25
C LYS A 162 -15.48 -12.38 -28.87
N GLU A 163 -14.35 -11.67 -28.84
CA GLU A 163 -13.71 -11.11 -27.65
C GLU A 163 -13.06 -9.75 -27.97
N LEU A 164 -13.33 -8.73 -27.14
CA LEU A 164 -12.77 -7.39 -27.28
C LEU A 164 -11.38 -7.35 -26.61
N LYS A 165 -10.33 -7.79 -27.32
CA LYS A 165 -8.96 -7.79 -26.79
C LYS A 165 -8.17 -6.57 -27.27
N CYS A 166 -7.55 -5.84 -26.34
CA CYS A 166 -6.67 -4.73 -26.63
C CYS A 166 -5.21 -5.16 -26.47
N ILE A 167 -4.37 -4.85 -27.46
CA ILE A 167 -2.94 -5.19 -27.45
C ILE A 167 -2.08 -3.93 -27.45
N GLY A 168 -1.03 -3.93 -26.64
CA GLY A 168 -0.01 -2.91 -26.53
C GLY A 168 -0.17 -2.01 -25.31
N LYS A 169 0.90 -1.24 -25.04
CA LYS A 169 1.01 -0.37 -23.86
C LYS A 169 -0.08 0.70 -23.73
N GLN A 170 -0.72 1.09 -24.83
CA GLN A 170 -1.76 2.12 -24.77
C GLN A 170 -3.00 1.69 -23.95
N CYS A 171 -3.26 0.37 -23.81
CA CYS A 171 -4.55 -0.13 -23.30
C CYS A 171 -4.81 0.32 -21.87
N TYR A 172 -3.72 0.38 -21.10
CA TYR A 172 -3.73 0.72 -19.69
C TYR A 172 -2.96 2.02 -19.38
N ARG A 173 -2.29 2.63 -20.36
CA ARG A 173 -1.42 3.81 -20.13
C ARG A 173 -2.17 4.94 -19.45
N LEU A 174 -3.31 5.36 -20.00
CA LEU A 174 -4.09 6.46 -19.42
C LEU A 174 -4.69 6.06 -18.06
N SER A 175 -5.17 4.82 -17.92
CA SER A 175 -5.71 4.30 -16.66
C SER A 175 -4.67 4.37 -15.54
N PHE A 176 -3.41 4.04 -15.81
CA PHE A 176 -2.33 4.11 -14.83
C PHE A 176 -1.82 5.53 -14.57
N ILE A 177 -1.88 6.43 -15.54
CA ILE A 177 -1.66 7.87 -15.30
C ILE A 177 -2.72 8.41 -14.33
N ILE A 178 -4.00 8.05 -14.51
CA ILE A 178 -5.09 8.44 -13.62
C ILE A 178 -4.86 7.86 -12.21
N ARG A 179 -4.47 6.59 -12.09
CA ARG A 179 -4.14 5.95 -10.81
C ARG A 179 -2.95 6.64 -10.11
N ALA A 180 -1.92 7.01 -10.86
CA ALA A 180 -0.79 7.77 -10.33
C ALA A 180 -1.23 9.16 -9.83
N GLY A 181 -2.07 9.86 -10.59
CA GLY A 181 -2.68 11.13 -10.17
C GLY A 181 -3.48 10.99 -8.86
N ALA A 182 -4.29 9.94 -8.74
CA ALA A 182 -5.05 9.65 -7.51
C ALA A 182 -4.14 9.32 -6.31
N ALA A 183 -2.98 8.68 -6.55
CA ALA A 183 -2.01 8.43 -5.50
C ALA A 183 -1.26 9.71 -5.08
N ILE A 184 -1.01 10.65 -5.99
CA ILE A 184 -0.47 11.98 -5.68
C ILE A 184 -1.46 12.79 -4.83
N THR A 185 -2.74 12.82 -5.19
CA THR A 185 -3.76 13.51 -4.36
C THR A 185 -3.91 12.85 -2.98
N GLY A 186 -3.82 11.53 -2.91
CA GLY A 186 -3.72 10.80 -1.65
C GLY A 186 -2.50 11.19 -0.82
N THR A 187 -1.33 11.35 -1.46
CA THR A 187 -0.09 11.81 -0.81
C THR A 187 -0.27 13.22 -0.24
N LEU A 188 -0.85 14.15 -1.00
CA LEU A 188 -1.13 15.51 -0.53
C LEU A 188 -2.08 15.52 0.67
N THR A 189 -3.14 14.71 0.61
CA THR A 189 -4.11 14.57 1.71
C THR A 189 -3.43 13.99 2.96
N SER A 190 -2.56 13.00 2.79
CA SER A 190 -1.78 12.40 3.87
C SER A 190 -0.79 13.40 4.47
N LEU A 191 -0.12 14.23 3.66
CA LEU A 191 0.75 15.31 4.14
C LEU A 191 -0.03 16.38 4.94
N ILE A 192 -1.23 16.73 4.51
CA ILE A 192 -2.13 17.62 5.27
C ILE A 192 -2.47 16.98 6.62
N LEU A 193 -2.74 15.66 6.65
CA LEU A 193 -2.98 14.95 7.89
C LEU A 193 -1.74 14.96 8.80
N VAL A 194 -0.53 14.72 8.26
CA VAL A 194 0.74 14.78 8.99
C VAL A 194 0.95 16.17 9.61
N THR A 195 0.74 17.24 8.84
CA THR A 195 0.92 18.61 9.35
C THR A 195 -0.09 18.98 10.43
N ARG A 196 -1.35 18.56 10.31
CA ARG A 196 -2.38 18.78 11.33
C ARG A 196 -2.15 17.95 12.59
N THR A 197 -1.73 16.69 12.43
CA THR A 197 -1.47 15.78 13.56
C THR A 197 -0.10 16.02 14.20
N ARG A 198 0.77 16.86 13.62
CA ARG A 198 2.09 17.19 14.17
C ARG A 198 2.02 17.71 15.61
N LYS A 199 1.03 18.55 15.95
CA LYS A 199 0.84 19.05 17.33
C LYS A 199 0.39 17.94 18.29
N PHE A 200 -0.44 17.03 17.82
CA PHE A 200 -0.92 15.87 18.57
C PHE A 200 0.22 14.87 18.83
N TYR A 201 0.97 14.51 17.78
CA TYR A 201 2.15 13.65 17.89
C TYR A 201 3.24 14.28 18.76
N GLN A 202 3.48 15.61 18.74
CA GLN A 202 4.50 16.22 19.60
C GLN A 202 4.21 16.03 21.10
N GLY A 203 2.95 16.14 21.53
CA GLY A 203 2.57 15.94 22.93
C GLY A 203 2.52 14.46 23.32
N ASP A 204 1.86 13.63 22.49
CA ASP A 204 1.60 12.23 22.83
C ASP A 204 2.82 11.33 22.60
N LEU A 205 3.63 11.58 21.55
CA LEU A 205 4.89 10.85 21.33
C LEU A 205 5.89 11.11 22.46
N TYR A 206 5.94 12.34 22.98
CA TYR A 206 6.79 12.66 24.12
C TYR A 206 6.32 11.98 25.40
N ASN A 207 5.00 11.96 25.66
CA ASN A 207 4.42 11.32 26.83
C ASN A 207 4.51 9.78 26.77
N LYS A 208 4.31 9.18 25.61
CA LYS A 208 4.42 7.73 25.40
C LYS A 208 5.88 7.28 25.53
N TYR A 209 6.82 8.02 24.94
CA TYR A 209 8.26 7.79 25.13
C TYR A 209 8.66 7.92 26.60
N ARG A 210 8.18 8.97 27.30
CA ARG A 210 8.43 9.13 28.74
C ARG A 210 7.93 7.91 29.51
N LYS A 211 6.73 7.40 29.21
CA LYS A 211 6.17 6.21 29.87
C LYS A 211 6.96 4.93 29.57
N GLU A 212 7.39 4.71 28.33
CA GLU A 212 8.23 3.56 27.96
C GLU A 212 9.62 3.62 28.62
N VAL A 213 10.23 4.81 28.70
CA VAL A 213 11.49 4.99 29.44
C VAL A 213 11.31 4.71 30.93
N ILE A 214 10.22 5.20 31.54
CA ILE A 214 9.91 4.90 32.95
C ILE A 214 9.71 3.41 33.15
N ALA A 215 8.89 2.75 32.33
CA ALA A 215 8.63 1.31 32.43
C ALA A 215 9.91 0.46 32.27
N ASN A 216 10.76 0.79 31.29
CA ASN A 216 12.03 0.09 31.11
C ASN A 216 13.02 0.37 32.26
N THR A 217 12.98 1.57 32.84
CA THR A 217 13.81 1.91 34.01
C THR A 217 13.34 1.14 35.24
N ASP A 218 12.02 1.04 35.44
CA ASP A 218 11.44 0.25 36.54
C ASP A 218 11.75 -1.24 36.37
N GLU A 219 11.61 -1.81 35.17
CA GLU A 219 12.02 -3.21 34.90
C GLU A 219 13.52 -3.44 35.15
N THR A 220 14.39 -2.52 34.70
CA THR A 220 15.84 -2.63 34.91
C THR A 220 16.19 -2.53 36.40
N THR A 221 15.47 -1.68 37.16
CA THR A 221 15.68 -1.50 38.60
C THR A 221 15.19 -2.73 39.39
N ILE A 222 14.10 -3.36 38.96
CA ILE A 222 13.59 -4.62 39.54
C ILE A 222 14.60 -5.75 39.32
N VAL A 223 15.17 -5.88 38.12
CA VAL A 223 16.16 -6.93 37.81
C VAL A 223 17.43 -6.76 38.65
N LEU A 224 17.95 -5.52 38.78
CA LEU A 224 19.13 -5.24 39.61
C LEU A 224 18.89 -5.50 41.10
N SER A 225 17.68 -5.23 41.61
CA SER A 225 17.35 -5.49 43.02
C SER A 225 17.09 -6.97 43.33
N THR A 226 16.69 -7.79 42.34
CA THR A 226 16.64 -9.25 42.49
C THR A 226 18.02 -9.91 42.51
N ASP A 227 19.01 -9.35 41.79
CA ASP A 227 20.39 -9.87 41.80
C ASP A 227 21.12 -9.56 43.12
N ASP A 228 20.89 -8.40 43.74
CA ASP A 228 21.48 -8.06 45.05
C ASP A 228 20.96 -8.95 46.20
N ASN A 229 19.72 -9.43 46.11
CA ASN A 229 19.10 -10.26 47.15
C ASN A 229 19.49 -11.76 47.09
N THR A 230 20.23 -12.20 46.07
CA THR A 230 20.67 -13.60 45.95
C THR A 230 22.11 -13.85 46.40
N ASN A 231 22.85 -12.81 46.82
CA ASN A 231 24.24 -12.93 47.27
C ASN A 231 24.47 -12.95 48.79
N THR A 232 23.45 -12.89 49.64
CA THR A 232 23.60 -13.11 51.09
C THR A 232 23.31 -14.56 51.45
N LYS A 233 24.26 -15.45 51.15
CA LYS A 233 24.38 -16.77 51.79
C LYS A 233 25.18 -16.58 53.08
N PRO A 234 24.63 -16.87 54.28
CA PRO A 234 25.47 -16.98 55.47
C PRO A 234 26.18 -18.34 55.42
N ASP A 235 27.47 -18.31 55.06
CA ASP A 235 28.37 -19.43 55.32
C ASP A 235 28.79 -19.39 56.80
N ARG A 236 28.38 -20.45 57.51
CA ARG A 236 28.96 -21.04 58.73
C ARG A 236 28.65 -20.41 60.10
#